data_AF-A0A519SGS4-F1
#
_entry.id   AF-A0A519SGS4-F1
#
_cell.length_a   1.000
_cell.length_b   1.000
_cell.length_c   1.000
_cell.angle_alpha   90.00
_cell.angle_beta   90.00
_cell.angle_gamma   90.00
#
_symmetry.space_group_name_H-M   'P 1'
#
loop_
_entity.id
_entity.type
_entity.pdbx_description
1 polymer ?
#
loop_
_entity_poly.entity_id
_entity_poly.type
_entity_poly.pdbx_seq_one_letter_code
_entity_poly.pdbx_strand_id
1 'polypeptide(L)'
;MLWKSIFKVSEIEIRYRPAFKLSEKPKVTSSDIAYEILDQNWDYNRMELLEEFKVLLLNRQNRVLGVLNVAQGGFSTVMIDPKVCSRRC
;
A
#
# COMPACT_ATOMS: atom_id res chain seq x y z
N MET A 1 15.90 -21.69 -39.83
CA MET A 1 15.45 -20.34 -39.45
C MET A 1 15.11 -20.39 -37.97
N LEU A 2 15.93 -19.79 -37.11
CA LEU A 2 15.81 -19.91 -35.65
C LEU A 2 14.92 -18.78 -35.12
N TRP A 3 13.72 -19.10 -34.63
CA TRP A 3 12.91 -18.16 -33.86
C TRP A 3 13.57 -17.95 -32.49
N LYS A 4 14.22 -16.80 -32.34
CA LYS A 4 14.75 -16.33 -31.05
C LYS A 4 13.56 -16.00 -30.15
N SER A 5 13.45 -16.66 -29.00
CA SER A 5 12.41 -16.37 -28.00
C SER A 5 12.65 -14.98 -27.41
N ILE A 6 11.80 -14.02 -27.77
CA ILE A 6 11.92 -12.59 -27.44
C ILE A 6 11.35 -12.27 -26.04
N PHE A 7 10.98 -13.27 -25.24
CA PHE A 7 10.16 -13.08 -24.03
C PHE A 7 10.81 -13.57 -22.73
N LYS A 8 12.13 -13.40 -22.58
CA LYS A 8 12.78 -13.48 -21.26
C LYS A 8 13.04 -12.07 -20.73
N VAL A 9 11.97 -11.42 -20.26
CA VAL A 9 12.07 -10.16 -19.54
C VAL A 9 12.01 -10.48 -18.04
N SER A 10 12.96 -9.94 -17.27
CA SER A 10 12.95 -10.03 -15.81
C SER A 10 12.01 -8.99 -15.24
N GLU A 11 11.21 -9.37 -14.25
CA GLU A 11 10.48 -8.42 -13.43
C GLU A 11 11.49 -7.53 -12.67
N ILE A 12 11.32 -6.21 -12.78
CA ILE A 12 12.16 -5.23 -12.09
C ILE A 12 11.33 -4.64 -10.96
N GLU A 13 11.73 -4.91 -9.72
CA GLU A 13 11.09 -4.36 -8.52
C GLU A 13 12.00 -3.32 -7.88
N ILE A 14 11.56 -2.05 -7.84
CA ILE A 14 12.26 -0.96 -7.15
C ILE A 14 11.68 -0.83 -5.75
N ARG A 15 12.48 -1.09 -4.72
CA ARG A 15 12.08 -0.90 -3.30
C ARG A 15 12.86 0.25 -2.67
N TYR A 16 12.17 1.38 -2.47
CA TYR A 16 12.68 2.49 -1.67
C TYR A 16 12.46 2.20 -0.19
N ARG A 17 13.54 2.13 0.59
CA ARG A 17 13.49 2.01 2.06
C ARG A 17 13.97 3.33 2.65
N PRO A 18 13.06 4.24 3.03
CA PRO A 18 13.50 5.44 3.69
C PRO A 18 14.08 5.10 5.08
N ALA A 19 15.24 5.69 5.39
CA ALA A 19 15.93 5.52 6.66
C ALA A 19 15.35 6.52 7.69
N PHE A 20 14.27 6.13 8.36
CA PHE A 20 13.73 6.90 9.49
C PHE A 20 13.94 6.13 10.79
N LYS A 21 14.17 6.84 11.90
CA LYS A 21 14.23 6.18 13.21
C LYS A 21 12.82 5.76 13.64
N LEU A 22 12.69 4.59 14.27
CA LEU A 22 11.38 4.12 14.76
C LEU A 22 10.71 5.08 15.76
N SER A 23 11.51 5.87 16.50
CA SER A 23 11.02 6.87 17.45
C SER A 23 10.33 8.06 16.77
N GLU A 24 10.69 8.36 15.52
CA GLU A 24 10.14 9.46 14.72
C GLU A 24 8.82 9.06 14.03
N LYS A 25 8.51 7.76 13.98
CA LYS A 25 7.28 7.26 13.34
C LYS A 25 6.05 7.67 14.14
N PRO A 26 4.98 8.18 13.51
CA PRO A 26 3.76 8.56 14.21
C PRO A 26 3.16 7.35 14.94
N LYS A 27 2.59 7.60 16.12
CA LYS A 27 1.86 6.60 16.91
C LYS A 27 0.37 6.83 16.71
N VAL A 28 -0.33 5.80 16.26
CA VAL A 28 -1.79 5.82 16.15
C VAL A 28 -2.37 5.56 17.54
N THR A 29 -2.97 6.58 18.14
CA THR A 29 -3.67 6.48 19.43
C THR A 29 -5.19 6.64 19.30
N SER A 30 -5.67 7.14 18.16
CA SER A 30 -7.10 7.27 17.84
C SER A 30 -7.35 7.02 16.36
N SER A 31 -8.62 6.81 16.01
CA SER A 31 -9.08 6.74 14.61
C SER A 31 -8.76 8.02 13.83
N ASP A 32 -8.79 9.18 14.48
CA ASP A 32 -8.55 10.47 13.83
C ASP A 32 -7.13 10.58 13.30
N ILE A 33 -6.15 10.13 14.09
CA ILE A 33 -4.74 10.09 13.66
C ILE A 33 -4.57 9.09 12.51
N ALA A 34 -5.26 7.94 12.55
CA ALA A 34 -5.21 6.99 11.45
C ALA A 34 -5.80 7.56 10.16
N TYR A 35 -6.92 8.29 10.27
CA TYR A 35 -7.55 8.98 9.15
C TYR A 35 -6.63 10.03 8.56
N GLU A 36 -6.05 10.92 9.36
CA GLU A 36 -5.15 11.98 8.90
C GLU A 36 -3.94 11.42 8.12
N ILE A 37 -3.37 10.31 8.61
CA ILE A 37 -2.24 9.64 7.93
C ILE A 37 -2.68 9.06 6.58
N LEU A 38 -3.85 8.43 6.52
CA LEU A 38 -4.36 7.84 5.27
C LEU A 38 -4.75 8.92 4.26
N ASP A 39 -5.39 10.01 4.72
CA ASP A 39 -5.82 11.16 3.95
C ASP A 39 -4.62 11.85 3.27
N GLN A 40 -3.53 12.08 4.01
CA GLN A 40 -2.26 12.60 3.46
C GLN A 40 -1.59 11.65 2.44
N ASN A 41 -1.91 10.37 2.46
CA ASN A 41 -1.35 9.35 1.55
C ASN A 41 -2.35 8.93 0.45
N TRP A 42 -3.47 9.64 0.35
CA TRP A 42 -4.46 9.41 -0.69
C TRP A 42 -4.25 10.37 -1.87
N ASP A 43 -4.44 9.86 -3.09
CA ASP A 43 -4.45 10.71 -4.28
C ASP A 43 -5.88 11.21 -4.53
N TYR A 44 -6.15 12.47 -4.18
CA TYR A 44 -7.46 13.09 -4.36
C TYR A 44 -7.90 13.13 -5.82
N ASN A 45 -6.98 13.17 -6.78
CA ASN A 45 -7.32 13.15 -8.20
C ASN A 45 -7.88 11.78 -8.64
N ARG A 46 -7.62 10.73 -7.85
CA ARG A 46 -8.06 9.37 -8.16
C ARG A 46 -9.25 8.93 -7.33
N MET A 47 -9.53 9.57 -6.19
CA MET A 47 -10.65 9.20 -5.32
C MET A 47 -12.00 9.22 -6.01
N GLU A 48 -12.24 10.21 -6.87
CA GLU A 48 -13.51 10.33 -7.60
C GLU A 48 -13.59 9.35 -8.79
N LEU A 49 -12.45 8.79 -9.21
CA LEU A 49 -12.36 7.96 -10.41
C LEU A 49 -12.30 6.46 -10.09
N LEU A 50 -11.58 6.08 -9.03
CA LEU A 50 -11.22 4.71 -8.74
C LEU A 50 -11.36 4.42 -7.25
N GLU A 51 -11.97 3.29 -6.92
CA GLU A 51 -11.90 2.80 -5.55
C GLU A 51 -10.51 2.23 -5.26
N GLU A 52 -9.91 2.66 -4.15
CA GLU A 52 -8.64 2.16 -3.64
C GLU A 52 -8.83 1.57 -2.25
N PHE A 53 -8.15 0.45 -1.98
CA PHE A 53 -8.11 -0.15 -0.65
C PHE A 53 -6.68 -0.14 -0.14
N LYS A 54 -6.46 0.69 0.89
CA LYS A 54 -5.18 0.87 1.55
C LYS A 54 -5.22 0.33 2.97
N VAL A 55 -4.09 -0.18 3.43
CA VAL A 55 -3.89 -0.70 4.78
C VAL A 55 -2.80 0.08 5.48
N LEU A 56 -3.09 0.54 6.70
CA LEU A 56 -2.10 1.15 7.57
C LEU A 56 -1.41 0.06 8.41
N LEU A 57 -0.12 -0.16 8.17
CA LEU A 57 0.67 -1.16 8.88
C LEU A 57 1.17 -0.58 10.21
N LEU A 58 0.91 -1.29 11.30
CA LEU A 58 1.32 -0.88 12.64
C LEU A 58 2.21 -1.94 13.28
N ASN A 59 3.14 -1.51 14.15
CA ASN A 59 3.82 -2.42 15.05
C ASN A 59 2.97 -2.68 16.32
N ARG A 60 3.45 -3.55 17.22
CA ARG A 60 2.78 -3.88 18.50
C ARG A 60 2.57 -2.70 19.45
N GLN A 61 3.23 -1.57 19.22
CA GLN A 61 3.09 -0.34 20.01
C GLN A 61 2.25 0.72 19.27
N ASN A 62 1.53 0.32 18.21
CA ASN A 62 0.73 1.19 17.33
C ASN A 62 1.53 2.27 16.59
N ARG A 63 2.83 2.06 16.37
CA ARG A 63 3.64 2.96 15.52
C ARG A 63 3.48 2.58 14.06
N VAL A 64 3.29 3.57 13.20
CA VAL A 64 3.10 3.38 11.76
C VAL A 64 4.35 2.86 11.09
N LEU A 65 4.28 1.66 10.53
CA LEU A 65 5.33 1.08 9.71
C LEU A 65 5.29 1.64 8.29
N GLY A 66 4.10 1.84 7.75
CA GLY A 66 3.83 2.45 6.44
C GLY A 66 2.37 2.27 6.01
N VAL A 67 2.00 2.85 4.87
CA VAL A 67 0.71 2.63 4.20
C VAL A 67 0.94 1.74 2.98
N LEU A 68 0.16 0.66 2.85
CA LEU A 68 0.21 -0.27 1.74
C LEU A 68 -1.05 -0.11 0.89
N ASN A 69 -0.89 0.19 -0.40
CA ASN A 69 -2.00 0.05 -1.36
C ASN A 69 -2.12 -1.43 -1.75
N VAL A 70 -3.20 -2.08 -1.33
CA VAL A 70 -3.37 -3.53 -1.50
C VAL A 70 -4.13 -3.84 -2.78
N ALA A 71 -5.12 -3.03 -3.13
CA ALA A 71 -5.88 -3.19 -4.35
C ALA A 71 -6.49 -1.88 -4.83
N GLN A 72 -6.67 -1.80 -6.14
CA GLN A 72 -7.37 -0.72 -6.83
C GLN A 72 -8.43 -1.39 -7.71
N GLY A 73 -9.67 -0.95 -7.56
CA GLY A 73 -10.79 -1.38 -8.37
C GLY A 73 -11.18 -0.34 -9.40
N GLY A 74 -12.30 -0.60 -10.08
CA GLY A 74 -12.95 0.38 -10.93
C GLY A 74 -13.88 1.29 -10.13
N PHE A 75 -15.02 1.61 -10.72
CA PHE A 75 -15.98 2.57 -10.17
C PHE A 75 -16.87 2.05 -9.03
N SER A 76 -17.06 0.72 -8.93
CA SER A 76 -18.17 0.18 -8.13
C SER A 76 -17.78 -0.69 -6.95
N THR A 77 -16.65 -1.41 -7.02
CA THR A 77 -16.20 -2.34 -5.96
C THR A 77 -14.72 -2.70 -6.11
N VAL A 78 -14.03 -2.87 -4.98
CA VAL A 78 -12.73 -3.57 -4.87
C VAL A 78 -12.92 -4.93 -4.18
N MET A 79 -12.70 -6.03 -4.90
CA MET A 79 -12.75 -7.38 -4.32
C MET A 79 -11.37 -7.76 -3.75
N ILE A 80 -11.31 -8.06 -2.46
CA ILE A 80 -10.08 -8.46 -1.77
C ILE A 80 -10.30 -9.77 -1.02
N ASP A 81 -9.31 -10.66 -1.12
CA ASP A 81 -9.19 -11.80 -0.21
C ASP A 81 -8.43 -11.37 1.06
N PRO A 82 -9.07 -11.40 2.24
CA PRO A 82 -8.41 -11.05 3.51
C PRO A 82 -7.16 -11.89 3.81
N LYS A 83 -7.08 -13.14 3.31
CA LYS A 83 -5.90 -14.00 3.47
C LYS A 83 -4.71 -13.52 2.66
N VAL A 84 -4.95 -12.90 1.51
CA VAL A 84 -3.88 -12.30 0.70
C VAL A 84 -3.37 -11.04 1.39
N CYS A 85 -4.29 -10.22 1.93
CA CYS A 85 -3.93 -9.04 2.70
C CYS A 85 -3.07 -9.38 3.92
N SER A 86 -3.48 -10.37 4.73
CA SER A 86 -2.76 -10.74 5.96
C SER A 86 -1.39 -11.36 5.74
N ARG A 87 -1.12 -11.97 4.57
CA ARG A 87 0.20 -12.52 4.23
C ARG A 87 1.20 -11.48 3.74
N ARG A 88 0.71 -10.32 3.29
CA ARG A 88 1.52 -9.24 2.72
C ARG A 88 1.85 -8.13 3.74
N CYS A 89 1.21 -8.17 4.91
CA CYS A 89 1.29 -7.19 5.98
C CYS A 89 2.13 -7.70 7.17
#